data_AF-A0A7L0RPH5-F1
#
_entry.id   AF-A0A7L0RPH5-F1
#
_cell.length_a   1.000
_cell.length_b   1.000
_cell.length_c   1.000
_cell.angle_alpha   90.00
_cell.angle_beta   90.00
_cell.angle_gamma   90.00
#
_symmetry.space_group_name_H-M   'P 1'
#
loop_
_entity.id
_entity.type
_entity.pdbx_description
1 polymer ?
#
loop_
_entity_poly.entity_id
_entity_poly.type
_entity_poly.pdbx_seq_one_letter_code
_entity_poly.pdbx_strand_id
1 'polypeptide(L)'
;PPPSHVLQRGLSPTSHLDGDGAAAPMETGPQPSTSSCSPPAHPPAVEDDLQFVLCERCRQESPNLKLLTCLHTLCFGCLSENKPIGQCPVCQTAIPQASGIPDMDNLLFTNLQARLKIYKKIRDGQGLNCCRCRGAAAAMWCSECEEFLCTKCFEDHQWFFKKKSHEAKRVEDLRAESAHQFLEESRKSCNLFCSRPGHADQGHISSIYCNKCEKALCCSCALLDSQHAPFCDIHSETQRRQEELVTMSRGLKQKRSSFEATFEVLQTEAARLEQAQREMRELIRQHVEQLVRLIRREEEELLGLVEARQEQSRQELEREVQRVEGVLRRMEASERLVEKVNLYATEQEVMDMQPFIKDSLEELQQLQPPVARDRAQPGDFAECRARLQAL
;
A
#
# COMPACT_ATOMS: atom_id res chain seq x y z
N PRO A 1 23.57 -25.62 27.79
CA PRO A 1 24.20 -26.56 28.74
C PRO A 1 23.51 -27.93 28.69
N PRO A 2 24.28 -28.99 28.55
CA PRO A 2 24.46 -29.57 27.21
C PRO A 2 24.41 -31.12 27.20
N PRO A 3 24.66 -31.75 26.03
CA PRO A 3 24.82 -33.18 25.82
C PRO A 3 26.27 -33.66 26.05
N SER A 4 26.48 -34.97 25.99
CA SER A 4 27.75 -35.65 26.31
C SER A 4 28.47 -36.24 25.10
N HIS A 5 29.80 -36.04 25.10
CA HIS A 5 30.93 -36.74 24.44
C HIS A 5 31.09 -36.61 22.91
N VAL A 6 32.07 -35.84 22.37
CA VAL A 6 33.56 -35.83 22.45
C VAL A 6 34.21 -36.83 21.48
N LEU A 7 34.95 -36.30 20.48
CA LEU A 7 36.39 -36.55 20.31
C LEU A 7 37.02 -35.58 19.28
N GLN A 8 38.07 -34.89 19.72
CA GLN A 8 39.03 -34.10 18.95
C GLN A 8 40.29 -34.93 18.67
N ARG A 9 40.96 -34.62 17.54
CA ARG A 9 42.43 -34.55 17.28
C ARG A 9 42.58 -34.40 15.76
N GLY A 10 43.36 -33.52 15.15
CA GLY A 10 44.49 -32.69 15.57
C GLY A 10 45.61 -32.83 14.52
N LEU A 11 46.16 -31.69 14.10
CA LEU A 11 47.51 -31.48 13.52
C LEU A 11 47.72 -31.63 11.98
N SER A 12 48.05 -30.49 11.36
CA SER A 12 48.94 -30.29 10.18
C SER A 12 50.40 -30.67 10.55
N PRO A 13 51.50 -30.50 9.73
CA PRO A 13 51.68 -29.81 8.43
C PRO A 13 52.68 -30.50 7.44
N THR A 14 52.96 -29.89 6.27
CA THR A 14 54.22 -29.88 5.44
C THR A 14 53.86 -29.34 4.02
N SER A 15 54.33 -28.17 3.54
CA SER A 15 55.63 -27.81 2.91
C SER A 15 55.98 -28.71 1.70
N HIS A 16 56.38 -28.26 0.50
CA HIS A 16 57.40 -27.26 0.11
C HIS A 16 57.43 -27.09 -1.45
N LEU A 17 57.79 -25.87 -1.93
CA LEU A 17 58.66 -25.51 -3.09
C LEU A 17 58.22 -25.87 -4.52
N ASP A 18 58.57 -25.17 -5.61
CA ASP A 18 59.28 -23.92 -5.93
C ASP A 18 59.06 -23.68 -7.45
N GLY A 19 59.27 -22.46 -7.95
CA GLY A 19 59.38 -22.27 -9.40
C GLY A 19 59.40 -20.81 -9.87
N ASP A 20 60.57 -20.19 -9.78
CA ASP A 20 60.94 -18.88 -10.32
C ASP A 20 60.78 -18.74 -11.85
N GLY A 21 60.54 -17.51 -12.30
CA GLY A 21 60.68 -17.08 -13.70
C GLY A 21 60.66 -15.55 -13.85
N ALA A 22 61.77 -14.98 -14.29
CA ALA A 22 62.16 -13.57 -14.20
C ALA A 22 61.74 -12.64 -15.37
N ALA A 23 61.73 -11.32 -15.08
CA ALA A 23 62.00 -10.10 -15.90
C ALA A 23 61.25 -9.90 -17.25
N ALA A 24 60.77 -8.73 -17.69
CA ALA A 24 61.20 -7.32 -17.58
C ALA A 24 60.04 -6.36 -18.01
N PRO A 25 60.21 -5.01 -18.02
CA PRO A 25 59.12 -4.03 -17.85
C PRO A 25 58.64 -3.32 -19.13
N MET A 26 57.43 -2.72 -19.09
CA MET A 26 57.04 -1.64 -20.01
C MET A 26 56.06 -0.64 -19.36
N GLU A 27 56.58 0.56 -19.13
CA GLU A 27 56.00 1.91 -19.27
C GLU A 27 54.46 2.04 -19.38
N THR A 28 53.83 2.60 -18.36
CA THR A 28 52.44 3.12 -18.39
C THR A 28 52.41 4.64 -18.36
N GLY A 29 51.79 5.22 -19.38
CA GLY A 29 51.51 6.65 -19.53
C GLY A 29 50.41 7.19 -18.60
N PRO A 30 50.10 8.50 -18.69
CA PRO A 30 49.71 9.34 -17.56
C PRO A 30 48.23 9.26 -17.15
N GLN A 31 48.01 9.46 -15.85
CA GLN A 31 46.71 9.50 -15.18
C GLN A 31 45.84 10.70 -15.60
N PRO A 32 44.49 10.53 -15.68
CA PRO A 32 43.57 11.62 -15.55
C PRO A 32 43.20 11.87 -14.07
N SER A 33 43.39 13.12 -13.69
CA SER A 33 43.04 13.80 -12.44
C SER A 33 41.69 13.40 -11.84
N THR A 34 41.73 12.91 -10.60
CA THR A 34 40.57 12.77 -9.71
C THR A 34 40.11 14.15 -9.24
N SER A 35 38.95 14.59 -9.75
CA SER A 35 38.27 15.78 -9.23
C SER A 35 37.71 15.46 -7.84
N SER A 36 38.29 16.08 -6.82
CA SER A 36 37.82 16.06 -5.44
C SER A 36 36.50 16.84 -5.35
N CYS A 37 35.37 16.14 -5.40
CA CYS A 37 34.07 16.72 -5.11
C CYS A 37 33.91 16.78 -3.57
N SER A 38 34.06 17.97 -3.00
CA SER A 38 33.64 18.26 -1.63
C SER A 38 32.12 18.03 -1.50
N PRO A 39 31.63 17.40 -0.42
CA PRO A 39 30.19 17.27 -0.22
C PRO A 39 29.57 18.66 -0.02
N PRO A 40 28.36 18.91 -0.55
CA PRO A 40 27.68 20.17 -0.33
C PRO A 40 27.43 20.34 1.17
N ALA A 41 27.70 21.55 1.67
CA ALA A 41 27.35 21.95 3.02
C ALA A 41 25.83 21.80 3.17
N HIS A 42 25.40 20.73 3.85
CA HIS A 42 24.04 20.62 4.34
C HIS A 42 23.77 21.83 5.25
N PRO A 43 22.70 22.61 5.04
CA PRO A 43 22.23 23.51 6.08
C PRO A 43 21.90 22.65 7.31
N PRO A 44 22.21 23.11 8.53
CA PRO A 44 22.11 22.27 9.71
C PRO A 44 20.66 21.83 9.89
N ALA A 45 20.46 20.53 10.10
CA ALA A 45 19.16 19.81 10.17
C ALA A 45 18.16 20.34 11.22
N VAL A 46 18.48 21.43 11.91
CA VAL A 46 17.70 22.09 12.97
C VAL A 46 16.72 23.16 12.47
N GLU A 47 16.80 23.60 11.21
CA GLU A 47 15.77 24.50 10.63
C GLU A 47 14.47 23.76 10.24
N ASP A 48 14.51 22.42 10.13
CA ASP A 48 13.38 21.58 9.70
C ASP A 48 12.34 21.38 10.82
N ASP A 49 12.79 21.30 12.08
CA ASP A 49 11.95 21.00 13.26
C ASP A 49 10.93 22.09 13.63
N LEU A 50 11.10 23.31 13.11
CA LEU A 50 10.20 24.44 13.38
C LEU A 50 9.22 24.74 12.24
N GLN A 51 9.19 23.92 11.19
CA GLN A 51 8.24 24.10 10.08
C GLN A 51 6.78 23.90 10.48
N PHE A 52 6.52 23.32 11.66
CA PHE A 52 5.14 23.20 12.17
C PHE A 52 4.45 24.56 12.31
N VAL A 53 5.19 25.67 12.41
CA VAL A 53 4.60 27.02 12.51
C VAL A 53 4.07 27.54 11.18
N LEU A 54 4.29 26.85 10.06
CA LEU A 54 3.86 27.26 8.73
C LEU A 54 2.42 26.82 8.44
N CYS A 55 1.81 27.39 7.40
CA CYS A 55 0.53 26.90 6.90
C CYS A 55 0.64 25.41 6.52
N GLU A 56 -0.26 24.57 7.04
CA GLU A 56 -0.19 23.13 6.81
C GLU A 56 -0.46 22.71 5.36
N ARG A 57 -1.08 23.59 4.56
CA ARG A 57 -1.35 23.37 3.12
C ARG A 57 -0.23 23.87 2.23
N CYS A 58 0.05 25.18 2.25
CA CYS A 58 1.02 25.77 1.32
C CYS A 58 2.46 25.80 1.85
N ARG A 59 2.68 25.46 3.12
CA ARG A 59 4.00 25.50 3.79
C ARG A 59 4.66 26.89 3.76
N GLN A 60 3.86 27.95 3.75
CA GLN A 60 4.34 29.33 3.79
C GLN A 60 4.03 30.00 5.13
N GLU A 61 4.88 30.95 5.52
CA GLU A 61 4.64 31.85 6.64
C GLU A 61 3.44 32.76 6.32
N SER A 62 2.62 33.06 7.32
CA SER A 62 1.47 33.94 7.17
C SER A 62 1.20 34.63 8.50
N PRO A 63 1.00 35.96 8.51
CA PRO A 63 0.71 36.69 9.75
C PRO A 63 -0.63 36.27 10.37
N ASN A 64 -1.57 35.80 9.54
CA ASN A 64 -2.95 35.47 9.92
C ASN A 64 -3.21 33.98 9.65
N LEU A 65 -2.58 33.11 10.44
CA LEU A 65 -2.90 31.68 10.44
C LEU A 65 -4.15 31.44 11.27
N LYS A 66 -5.15 30.76 10.70
CA LYS A 66 -6.40 30.38 11.36
C LYS A 66 -6.29 29.01 11.98
N LEU A 67 -6.79 28.87 13.21
CA LEU A 67 -6.94 27.60 13.91
C LEU A 67 -8.35 27.06 13.66
N LEU A 68 -8.45 25.91 13.00
CA LEU A 68 -9.74 25.27 12.67
C LEU A 68 -10.24 24.42 13.84
N THR A 69 -11.53 24.10 13.84
CA THR A 69 -12.15 23.17 14.80
C THR A 69 -11.61 21.74 14.69
N CYS A 70 -11.08 21.36 13.53
CA CYS A 70 -10.34 20.11 13.32
C CYS A 70 -8.88 20.17 13.79
N LEU A 71 -8.46 21.27 14.43
CA LEU A 71 -7.12 21.53 14.96
C LEU A 71 -6.00 21.73 13.93
N HIS A 72 -6.31 21.74 12.63
CA HIS A 72 -5.36 22.15 11.60
C HIS A 72 -5.23 23.67 11.55
N THR A 73 -4.03 24.14 11.18
CA THR A 73 -3.68 25.56 11.08
C THR A 73 -3.37 25.96 9.65
N LEU A 74 -4.13 26.93 9.13
CA LEU A 74 -4.11 27.28 7.70
C LEU A 74 -4.12 28.79 7.48
N CYS A 75 -3.44 29.27 6.44
CA CYS A 75 -3.51 30.68 6.06
C CYS A 75 -4.85 31.02 5.40
N PHE A 76 -5.25 32.29 5.49
CA PHE A 76 -6.47 32.81 4.88
C PHE A 76 -6.58 32.49 3.39
N GLY A 77 -5.49 32.60 2.62
CA GLY A 77 -5.48 32.29 1.18
C GLY A 77 -5.85 30.84 0.90
N CYS A 78 -5.24 29.89 1.62
CA CYS A 78 -5.51 28.46 1.46
C CYS A 78 -6.95 28.06 1.83
N LEU A 79 -7.60 28.80 2.74
CA LEU A 79 -9.00 28.61 3.08
C LEU A 79 -9.93 29.20 2.03
N SER A 80 -9.63 30.43 1.57
CA SER A 80 -10.43 31.16 0.60
C SER A 80 -10.42 30.53 -0.79
N GLU A 81 -9.30 29.93 -1.18
CA GLU A 81 -9.14 29.23 -2.47
C GLU A 81 -9.67 27.79 -2.44
N ASN A 82 -10.09 27.28 -1.28
CA ASN A 82 -10.50 25.88 -1.17
C ASN A 82 -11.84 25.62 -1.89
N LYS A 83 -11.93 24.46 -2.56
CA LYS A 83 -13.15 23.97 -3.18
C LYS A 83 -13.43 22.53 -2.73
N PRO A 84 -14.57 22.23 -2.09
CA PRO A 84 -15.64 23.18 -1.71
C PRO A 84 -15.20 24.15 -0.61
N ILE A 85 -15.80 25.36 -0.62
CA ILE A 85 -15.62 26.35 0.44
C ILE A 85 -16.23 25.80 1.74
N GLY A 86 -15.63 26.15 2.89
CA GLY A 86 -16.15 25.75 4.19
C GLY A 86 -15.75 24.33 4.61
N GLN A 87 -14.69 23.78 4.04
CA GLN A 87 -14.07 22.54 4.50
C GLN A 87 -12.57 22.74 4.73
N CYS A 88 -12.02 21.99 5.69
CA CYS A 88 -10.60 21.91 5.89
C CYS A 88 -9.93 21.25 4.66
N PRO A 89 -8.98 21.89 3.97
CA PRO A 89 -8.27 21.30 2.83
C PRO A 89 -7.37 20.11 3.19
N VAL A 90 -7.09 19.88 4.48
CA VAL A 90 -6.23 18.78 4.94
C VAL A 90 -7.04 17.51 5.22
N CYS A 91 -8.12 17.62 5.98
CA CYS A 91 -8.92 16.47 6.43
C CYS A 91 -10.40 16.52 6.02
N GLN A 92 -10.81 17.51 5.23
CA GLN A 92 -12.16 17.69 4.67
C GLN A 92 -13.27 17.92 5.73
N THR A 93 -12.91 18.09 7.00
CA THR A 93 -13.86 18.43 8.07
C THR A 93 -14.53 19.78 7.78
N ALA A 94 -15.85 19.84 7.94
CA ALA A 94 -16.63 21.05 7.73
C ALA A 94 -16.22 22.15 8.73
N ILE A 95 -16.18 23.38 8.23
CA ILE A 95 -15.93 24.61 8.97
C ILE A 95 -17.30 25.20 9.32
N PRO A 96 -17.66 25.33 10.62
CA PRO A 96 -19.02 25.69 11.03
C PRO A 96 -19.39 27.17 10.76
N GLN A 97 -18.46 27.98 10.25
CA GLN A 97 -18.68 29.37 9.88
C GLN A 97 -19.25 29.50 8.46
N ALA A 98 -20.26 30.36 8.30
CA ALA A 98 -20.88 30.64 6.99
C ALA A 98 -19.90 31.18 5.95
N SER A 99 -18.86 31.91 6.39
CA SER A 99 -17.77 32.41 5.54
C SER A 99 -16.78 31.32 5.10
N GLY A 100 -16.84 30.13 5.69
CA GLY A 100 -15.84 29.08 5.53
C GLY A 100 -14.47 29.40 6.14
N ILE A 101 -14.38 30.48 6.93
CA ILE A 101 -13.14 30.94 7.56
C ILE A 101 -13.36 31.00 9.08
N PRO A 102 -12.51 30.33 9.89
CA PRO A 102 -12.60 30.42 11.34
C PRO A 102 -12.27 31.81 11.87
N ASP A 103 -12.95 32.22 12.94
CA ASP A 103 -12.64 33.47 13.63
C ASP A 103 -11.33 33.39 14.41
N MET A 104 -10.98 32.20 14.90
CA MET A 104 -9.84 31.97 15.78
C MET A 104 -8.50 32.00 15.02
N ASP A 105 -7.62 32.91 15.41
CA ASP A 105 -6.22 32.94 14.97
C ASP A 105 -5.36 31.99 15.82
N ASN A 106 -4.38 31.33 15.19
CA ASN A 106 -3.37 30.57 15.91
C ASN A 106 -2.27 31.50 16.42
N LEU A 107 -2.57 32.21 17.53
CA LEU A 107 -1.65 33.18 18.14
C LEU A 107 -0.31 32.56 18.53
N LEU A 108 -0.28 31.28 18.91
CA LEU A 108 0.98 30.58 19.20
C LEU A 108 1.88 30.58 17.97
N PHE A 109 1.35 30.20 16.80
CA PHE A 109 2.15 30.13 15.57
C PHE A 109 2.56 31.52 15.10
N THR A 110 1.65 32.50 15.12
CA THR A 110 1.98 33.89 14.77
C THR A 110 3.10 34.45 15.67
N ASN A 111 3.02 34.24 16.99
CA ASN A 111 4.05 34.71 17.93
C ASN A 111 5.37 33.94 17.80
N LEU A 112 5.33 32.64 17.50
CA LEU A 112 6.54 31.86 17.21
C LEU A 112 7.21 32.34 15.91
N GLN A 113 6.45 32.57 14.84
CA GLN A 113 6.97 33.12 13.58
C GLN A 113 7.62 34.49 13.80
N ALA A 114 7.00 35.38 14.58
CA ALA A 114 7.56 36.70 14.89
C ALA A 114 8.91 36.59 15.62
N ARG A 115 8.99 35.76 16.67
CA ARG A 115 10.23 35.52 17.41
C ARG A 115 11.29 34.82 16.55
N LEU A 116 10.90 33.89 15.68
CA LEU A 116 11.82 33.27 14.74
C LEU A 116 12.37 34.26 13.71
N LYS A 117 11.58 35.23 13.27
CA LYS A 117 12.08 36.32 12.41
C LYS A 117 13.14 37.16 13.13
N ILE A 118 12.97 37.41 14.43
CA ILE A 118 13.97 38.10 15.24
C ILE A 118 15.25 37.26 15.33
N TYR A 119 15.12 35.96 15.66
CA TYR A 119 16.27 35.05 15.73
C TYR A 119 17.04 34.96 14.39
N LYS A 120 16.32 34.83 13.26
CA LYS A 120 16.93 34.84 11.92
C LYS A 120 17.73 36.13 11.69
N LYS A 121 17.17 37.30 12.04
CA LYS A 121 17.91 38.59 11.97
C LYS A 121 19.17 38.60 12.85
N ILE A 122 19.11 38.02 14.04
CA ILE A 122 20.26 37.91 14.95
C ILE A 122 21.37 37.08 14.30
N ARG A 123 21.01 35.90 13.82
CA ARG A 123 21.91 34.92 13.21
C ARG A 123 22.56 35.45 11.93
N ASP A 124 21.76 36.03 11.04
CA ASP A 124 22.23 36.49 9.72
C ASP A 124 23.11 37.75 9.84
N GLY A 125 23.10 38.41 11.01
CA GLY A 125 24.06 39.45 11.40
C GLY A 125 23.95 40.78 10.63
N GLN A 126 23.05 40.89 9.66
CA GLN A 126 22.87 42.10 8.85
C GLN A 126 21.99 43.14 9.54
N GLY A 127 22.51 44.36 9.68
CA GLY A 127 21.72 45.55 9.99
C GLY A 127 21.11 45.63 11.40
N LEU A 128 21.67 44.91 12.38
CA LEU A 128 21.26 45.02 13.78
C LEU A 128 21.76 46.35 14.37
N ASN A 129 21.03 47.43 14.09
CA ASN A 129 21.31 48.74 14.65
C ASN A 129 20.58 48.93 15.97
N CYS A 130 21.13 49.75 16.85
CA CYS A 130 20.46 50.14 18.07
C CYS A 130 19.12 50.83 17.76
N CYS A 131 18.01 50.31 18.32
CA CYS A 131 16.66 50.85 18.11
C CYS A 131 16.52 52.31 18.59
N ARG A 132 17.31 52.71 19.60
CA ARG A 132 17.24 54.04 20.22
C ARG A 132 18.02 55.11 19.46
N CYS A 133 19.33 54.90 19.30
CA CYS A 133 20.20 55.91 18.69
C CYS A 133 20.35 55.74 17.17
N ARG A 134 19.97 54.59 16.61
CA ARG A 134 19.99 54.23 15.16
C ARG A 134 21.36 54.29 14.46
N GLY A 135 22.41 54.79 15.12
CA GLY A 135 23.74 55.01 14.52
C GLY A 135 24.83 54.03 14.92
N ALA A 136 24.62 53.22 15.97
CA ALA A 136 25.59 52.23 16.44
C ALA A 136 25.07 50.79 16.27
N ALA A 137 25.98 49.84 16.06
CA ALA A 137 25.65 48.42 16.07
C ALA A 137 25.10 48.01 17.44
N ALA A 138 24.08 47.16 17.42
CA ALA A 138 23.52 46.58 18.62
C ALA A 138 24.46 45.53 19.21
N ALA A 139 24.71 45.63 20.50
CA ALA A 139 25.50 44.66 21.26
C ALA A 139 24.59 43.77 22.12
N MET A 140 23.42 44.27 22.52
CA MET A 140 22.50 43.62 23.43
C MET A 140 21.10 43.50 22.81
N TRP A 141 20.41 42.41 23.14
CA TRP A 141 18.98 42.20 22.87
C TRP A 141 18.24 42.13 24.20
N CYS A 142 17.24 43.00 24.38
CA CYS A 142 16.34 42.95 25.53
C CYS A 142 15.06 42.21 25.14
N SER A 143 14.79 41.08 25.78
CA SER A 143 13.65 40.20 25.45
C SER A 143 12.30 40.74 25.93
N GLU A 144 12.29 41.59 26.97
CA GLU A 144 11.09 42.22 27.53
C GLU A 144 10.61 43.41 26.69
N CYS A 145 11.54 44.18 26.14
CA CYS A 145 11.22 45.32 25.27
C CYS A 145 11.23 44.96 23.78
N GLU A 146 11.71 43.77 23.43
CA GLU A 146 11.94 43.35 22.04
C GLU A 146 12.80 44.38 21.26
N GLU A 147 13.81 44.96 21.92
CA GLU A 147 14.69 46.00 21.38
C GLU A 147 16.16 45.56 21.29
N PHE A 148 16.82 45.97 20.20
CA PHE A 148 18.26 45.90 20.03
C PHE A 148 18.94 47.18 20.55
N LEU A 149 19.93 47.04 21.42
CA LEU A 149 20.60 48.16 22.09
C LEU A 149 22.12 48.09 21.92
N CYS A 150 22.76 49.23 21.65
CA CYS A 150 24.22 49.34 21.80
C CYS A 150 24.58 49.43 23.28
N THR A 151 25.83 49.19 23.65
CA THR A 151 26.29 49.17 25.06
C THR A 151 25.85 50.40 25.85
N LYS A 152 26.03 51.61 25.28
CA LYS A 152 25.62 52.86 25.94
C LYS A 152 24.11 52.95 26.16
N CYS A 153 23.32 52.67 25.11
CA CYS A 153 21.86 52.71 25.22
C CYS A 153 21.32 51.60 26.14
N PHE A 154 22.05 50.49 26.30
CA PHE A 154 21.73 49.44 27.24
C PHE A 154 21.99 49.85 28.68
N GLU A 155 23.12 50.50 28.98
CA GLU A 155 23.40 51.06 30.31
C GLU A 155 22.33 52.09 30.71
N ASP A 156 21.96 53.00 29.80
CA ASP A 156 20.88 53.97 30.01
C ASP A 156 19.53 53.26 30.23
N HIS A 157 19.27 52.20 29.47
CA HIS A 157 18.07 51.38 29.60
C HIS A 157 17.99 50.69 30.97
N GLN A 158 19.05 50.02 31.41
CA GLN A 158 19.12 49.41 32.73
C GLN A 158 19.01 50.44 33.85
N TRP A 159 19.64 51.60 33.69
CA TRP A 159 19.57 52.69 34.66
C TRP A 159 18.13 53.20 34.83
N PHE A 160 17.39 53.34 33.74
CA PHE A 160 15.99 53.77 33.76
C PHE A 160 15.08 52.74 34.45
N PHE A 161 15.33 51.45 34.22
CA PHE A 161 14.56 50.35 34.79
C PHE A 161 15.15 49.79 36.10
N LYS A 162 15.99 50.53 36.83
CA LYS A 162 16.75 50.12 38.05
C LYS A 162 16.07 49.21 39.08
N LYS A 163 14.73 49.19 39.19
CA LYS A 163 13.98 48.29 40.11
C LYS A 163 13.59 46.94 39.49
N LYS A 164 13.62 46.83 38.17
CA LYS A 164 13.26 45.68 37.33
C LYS A 164 14.27 45.62 36.18
N SER A 165 15.53 45.30 36.48
CA SER A 165 16.55 45.16 35.45
C SER A 165 16.07 44.15 34.40
N HIS A 166 15.73 44.63 33.20
CA HIS A 166 15.24 43.74 32.16
C HIS A 166 16.31 42.73 31.78
N GLU A 167 15.89 41.51 31.49
CA GLU A 167 16.78 40.48 30.99
C GLU A 167 17.26 40.86 29.57
N ALA A 168 18.58 40.96 29.40
CA ALA A 168 19.18 41.24 28.12
C ALA A 168 20.42 40.37 27.90
N LYS A 169 20.55 39.85 26.68
CA LYS A 169 21.65 38.99 26.27
C LYS A 169 22.49 39.64 25.19
N ARG A 170 23.76 39.27 25.11
CA ARG A 170 24.64 39.75 24.05
C ARG A 170 24.20 39.15 22.72
N VAL A 171 24.20 39.95 21.68
CA VAL A 171 23.84 39.50 20.33
C VAL A 171 24.77 38.38 19.87
N GLU A 172 26.05 38.41 20.25
CA GLU A 172 27.01 37.36 19.92
C GLU A 172 26.65 36.01 20.57
N ASP A 173 26.20 36.05 21.82
CA ASP A 173 25.85 34.83 22.57
C ASP A 173 24.58 34.20 21.95
N LEU A 174 23.59 35.04 21.61
CA LEU A 174 22.35 34.61 20.95
C LEU A 174 22.58 34.01 19.54
N ARG A 175 23.65 34.41 18.85
CA ARG A 175 24.03 33.80 17.55
C ARG A 175 24.58 32.38 17.71
N ALA A 176 25.20 32.08 18.84
CA ALA A 176 25.74 30.77 19.14
C ALA A 176 24.67 29.80 19.69
N GLU A 177 23.55 30.34 20.19
CA GLU A 177 22.41 29.57 20.68
C GLU A 177 21.58 28.95 19.55
N SER A 178 20.82 27.89 19.87
CA SER A 178 19.88 27.30 18.94
C SER A 178 18.56 28.08 18.88
N ALA A 179 17.80 27.93 17.79
CA ALA A 179 16.47 28.54 17.66
C ALA A 179 15.51 28.08 18.78
N HIS A 180 15.60 26.81 19.19
CA HIS A 180 14.81 26.27 20.30
C HIS A 180 15.12 26.96 21.62
N GLN A 181 16.39 27.12 21.94
CA GLN A 181 16.82 27.79 23.17
C GLN A 181 16.36 29.26 23.20
N PHE A 182 16.54 29.99 22.09
CA PHE A 182 16.05 31.36 21.95
C PHE A 182 14.52 31.44 22.17
N LEU A 183 13.76 30.51 21.60
CA LEU A 183 12.29 30.47 21.75
C LEU A 183 11.83 30.09 23.16
N GLU A 184 12.55 29.21 23.85
CA GLU A 184 12.25 28.81 25.22
C GLU A 184 12.49 29.95 26.21
N GLU A 185 13.59 30.68 26.05
CA GLU A 185 13.93 31.78 26.94
C GLU A 185 13.04 33.01 26.69
N SER A 186 12.78 33.35 25.42
CA SER A 186 11.83 34.42 25.07
C SER A 186 10.38 34.12 25.50
N ARG A 187 10.03 32.88 25.85
CA ARG A 187 8.72 32.57 26.45
C ARG A 187 8.58 33.20 27.84
N LYS A 188 9.68 33.32 28.60
CA LYS A 188 9.67 33.78 29.99
C LYS A 188 9.43 35.29 30.11
N SER A 189 9.72 36.04 29.06
CA SER A 189 9.59 37.51 29.01
C SER A 189 8.23 38.01 28.50
N CYS A 190 7.33 37.12 28.07
CA CYS A 190 6.00 37.51 27.55
C CYS A 190 5.05 37.91 28.69
N ASN A 191 4.91 39.22 28.91
CA ASN A 191 3.93 39.76 29.86
C ASN A 191 2.51 39.74 29.27
N LEU A 192 1.55 39.17 30.01
CA LEU A 192 0.15 39.27 29.65
C LEU A 192 -0.42 40.61 30.14
N PHE A 193 -0.65 41.56 29.23
CA PHE A 193 -1.22 42.85 29.61
C PHE A 193 -2.72 42.77 29.90
N CYS A 194 -3.20 43.68 30.75
CA CYS A 194 -4.61 43.75 31.10
C CYS A 194 -5.45 44.25 29.92
N SER A 195 -6.51 43.52 29.59
CA SER A 195 -7.40 43.83 28.46
C SER A 195 -8.36 45.00 28.73
N ARG A 196 -8.34 45.63 29.91
CA ARG A 196 -9.15 46.83 30.15
C ARG A 196 -8.61 48.00 29.32
N PRO A 197 -9.49 48.81 28.68
CA PRO A 197 -9.05 49.95 27.87
C PRO A 197 -8.08 50.87 28.63
N GLY A 198 -6.97 51.24 27.99
CA GLY A 198 -5.92 52.10 28.54
C GLY A 198 -4.98 51.44 29.55
N HIS A 199 -5.31 50.27 30.10
CA HIS A 199 -4.44 49.59 31.07
C HIS A 199 -3.22 48.94 30.42
N ALA A 200 -3.36 48.45 29.18
CA ALA A 200 -2.24 47.93 28.41
C ALA A 200 -1.19 49.01 28.15
N ASP A 201 -1.63 50.21 27.72
CA ASP A 201 -0.74 51.36 27.45
C ASP A 201 -0.03 51.87 28.72
N GLN A 202 -0.69 51.71 29.87
CA GLN A 202 -0.15 52.04 31.19
C GLN A 202 0.75 50.92 31.78
N GLY A 203 0.96 49.82 31.05
CA GLY A 203 1.84 48.73 31.46
C GLY A 203 1.28 47.86 32.60
N HIS A 204 -0.04 47.81 32.79
CA HIS A 204 -0.64 46.93 33.80
C HIS A 204 -0.61 45.48 33.35
N ILE A 205 0.16 44.66 34.06
CA ILE A 205 0.30 43.23 33.83
C ILE A 205 -0.82 42.47 34.56
N SER A 206 -1.40 41.48 33.90
CA SER A 206 -2.37 40.56 34.45
C SER A 206 -1.66 39.44 35.20
N SER A 207 -1.88 39.36 36.51
CA SER A 207 -1.36 38.30 37.40
C SER A 207 -2.47 37.48 38.05
N ILE A 208 -3.73 37.88 37.86
CA ILE A 208 -4.90 37.29 38.51
C ILE A 208 -5.85 36.74 37.44
N TYR A 209 -6.49 35.62 37.72
CA TYR A 209 -7.47 35.01 36.82
C TYR A 209 -8.83 34.87 37.51
N CYS A 210 -9.88 35.22 36.76
CA CYS A 210 -11.26 35.03 37.18
C CYS A 210 -11.85 33.79 36.52
N ASN A 211 -12.11 32.74 37.32
CA ASN A 211 -12.73 31.51 36.82
C ASN A 211 -14.17 31.69 36.34
N LYS A 212 -14.92 32.66 36.89
CA LYS A 212 -16.32 32.90 36.51
C LYS A 212 -16.43 33.54 35.12
N CYS A 213 -15.54 34.47 34.80
CA CYS A 213 -15.53 35.20 33.54
C CYS A 213 -14.54 34.66 32.51
N GLU A 214 -13.70 33.70 32.92
CA GLU A 214 -12.61 33.10 32.14
C GLU A 214 -11.60 34.14 31.59
N LYS A 215 -11.27 35.15 32.40
CA LYS A 215 -10.45 36.30 31.98
C LYS A 215 -9.31 36.57 32.96
N ALA A 216 -8.18 36.97 32.38
CA ALA A 216 -7.04 37.50 33.11
C ALA A 216 -7.24 38.98 33.50
N LEU A 217 -6.81 39.35 34.69
CA LEU A 217 -6.99 40.66 35.31
C LEU A 217 -5.67 41.13 35.93
N CYS A 218 -5.40 42.44 35.89
CA CYS A 218 -4.36 43.02 36.75
C CYS A 218 -4.88 43.20 38.19
N CYS A 219 -3.96 43.41 39.14
CA CYS A 219 -4.29 43.62 40.55
C CYS A 219 -5.36 44.70 40.77
N SER A 220 -5.22 45.87 40.14
CA SER A 220 -6.20 46.95 40.25
C SER A 220 -7.59 46.54 39.76
N CYS A 221 -7.65 45.76 38.67
CA CYS A 221 -8.90 45.31 38.11
C CYS A 221 -9.62 44.30 39.00
N ALA A 222 -8.87 43.37 39.60
CA ALA A 222 -9.41 42.38 40.51
C ALA A 222 -9.87 43.00 41.84
N LEU A 223 -9.13 43.97 42.38
CA LEU A 223 -9.51 44.69 43.62
C LEU A 223 -10.82 45.47 43.46
N LEU A 224 -11.05 46.06 42.30
CA LEU A 224 -12.29 46.78 42.00
C LEU A 224 -13.49 45.85 41.74
N ASP A 225 -13.25 44.54 41.59
CA ASP A 225 -14.27 43.55 41.23
C ASP A 225 -14.47 42.53 42.36
N SER A 226 -15.11 42.97 43.45
CA SER A 226 -15.36 42.13 44.62
C SER A 226 -16.41 41.04 44.39
N GLN A 227 -17.23 41.14 43.34
CA GLN A 227 -18.34 40.22 43.07
C GLN A 227 -17.87 38.89 42.46
N HIS A 228 -16.74 38.91 41.76
CA HIS A 228 -16.20 37.72 41.09
C HIS A 228 -15.18 36.92 41.92
N ALA A 229 -14.89 37.36 43.15
CA ALA A 229 -14.07 36.59 44.10
C ALA A 229 -14.69 35.21 44.41
N PRO A 230 -13.87 34.21 44.77
CA PRO A 230 -12.41 34.25 44.86
C PRO A 230 -11.73 34.17 43.47
N PHE A 231 -10.62 34.88 43.32
CA PHE A 231 -9.75 34.81 42.15
C PHE A 231 -8.59 33.82 42.39
N CYS A 232 -7.93 33.36 41.32
CA CYS A 232 -6.71 32.57 41.41
C CYS A 232 -5.52 33.29 40.75
N ASP A 233 -4.31 32.84 41.09
CA ASP A 233 -3.09 33.25 40.40
C ASP A 233 -3.08 32.73 38.96
N ILE A 234 -2.71 33.60 38.01
CA ILE A 234 -2.75 33.26 36.59
C ILE A 234 -1.74 32.18 36.21
N HIS A 235 -0.57 32.13 36.85
CA HIS A 235 0.45 31.13 36.56
C HIS A 235 -0.04 29.74 36.97
N SER A 236 -0.63 29.64 38.16
CA SER A 236 -1.25 28.42 38.68
C SER A 236 -2.40 27.93 37.77
N GLU A 237 -3.26 28.85 37.31
CA GLU A 237 -4.33 28.52 36.36
C GLU A 237 -3.78 28.05 35.01
N THR A 238 -2.75 28.74 34.50
CA THR A 238 -2.09 28.39 33.24
C THR A 238 -1.49 26.99 33.29
N GLN A 239 -0.82 26.64 34.40
CA GLN A 239 -0.28 25.31 34.62
C GLN A 239 -1.41 24.26 34.64
N ARG A 240 -2.48 24.51 35.39
CA ARG A 240 -3.64 23.60 35.44
C ARG A 240 -4.22 23.31 34.05
N ARG A 241 -4.43 24.35 33.23
CA ARG A 241 -4.97 24.20 31.86
C ARG A 241 -3.99 23.47 30.94
N GLN A 242 -2.69 23.67 31.10
CA GLN A 242 -1.68 22.92 30.34
C GLN A 242 -1.71 21.44 30.72
N GLU A 243 -1.78 21.11 32.01
CA GLU A 243 -1.88 19.72 32.50
C GLU A 243 -3.16 19.02 32.02
N GLU A 244 -4.28 19.75 31.99
CA GLU A 244 -5.55 19.29 31.42
C GLU A 244 -5.38 18.91 29.95
N LEU A 245 -4.83 19.81 29.12
CA LEU A 245 -4.59 19.56 27.69
C LEU A 245 -3.64 18.38 27.45
N VAL A 246 -2.57 18.27 28.25
CA VAL A 246 -1.63 17.14 28.18
C VAL A 246 -2.32 15.82 28.53
N THR A 247 -3.19 15.83 29.55
CA THR A 247 -3.96 14.65 29.97
C THR A 247 -4.94 14.21 28.89
N MET A 248 -5.69 15.16 28.30
CA MET A 248 -6.57 14.88 27.17
C MET A 248 -5.81 14.32 25.96
N SER A 249 -4.64 14.90 25.63
CA SER A 249 -3.78 14.42 24.55
C SER A 249 -3.32 12.98 24.77
N ARG A 250 -2.94 12.62 26.00
CA ARG A 250 -2.58 11.23 26.35
C ARG A 250 -3.76 10.28 26.16
N GLY A 251 -4.97 10.68 26.56
CA GLY A 251 -6.19 9.91 26.31
C GLY A 251 -6.47 9.70 24.81
N LEU A 252 -6.26 10.73 23.99
CA LEU A 252 -6.39 10.63 22.54
C LEU A 252 -5.33 9.71 21.92
N LYS A 253 -4.09 9.73 22.40
CA LYS A 253 -3.03 8.81 21.93
C LYS A 253 -3.40 7.34 22.18
N GLN A 254 -3.92 7.03 23.37
CA GLN A 254 -4.39 5.68 23.68
C GLN A 254 -5.58 5.28 22.79
N LYS A 255 -6.56 6.18 22.63
CA LYS A 255 -7.69 5.93 21.73
C LYS A 255 -7.21 5.71 20.30
N ARG A 256 -6.27 6.51 19.79
CA ARG A 256 -5.67 6.34 18.46
C ARG A 256 -5.08 4.95 18.28
N SER A 257 -4.28 4.44 19.23
CA SER A 257 -3.72 3.09 19.12
C SER A 257 -4.79 1.99 19.03
N SER A 258 -5.94 2.16 19.68
CA SER A 258 -7.05 1.20 19.55
C SER A 258 -7.71 1.24 18.16
N PHE A 259 -7.82 2.43 17.55
CA PHE A 259 -8.32 2.59 16.19
C PHE A 259 -7.34 2.04 15.15
N GLU A 260 -6.04 2.28 15.33
CA GLU A 260 -4.98 1.72 14.48
C GLU A 260 -5.02 0.19 14.50
N ALA A 261 -5.09 -0.43 15.69
CA ALA A 261 -5.21 -1.89 15.80
C ALA A 261 -6.50 -2.43 15.15
N THR A 262 -7.64 -1.76 15.34
CA THR A 262 -8.91 -2.15 14.71
C THR A 262 -8.84 -2.03 13.18
N PHE A 263 -8.19 -0.97 12.68
CA PHE A 263 -8.01 -0.74 11.25
C PHE A 263 -7.17 -1.84 10.59
N GLU A 264 -6.09 -2.30 11.24
CA GLU A 264 -5.28 -3.43 10.77
C GLU A 264 -6.08 -4.75 10.72
N VAL A 265 -6.89 -5.02 11.75
CA VAL A 265 -7.79 -6.18 11.78
C VAL A 265 -8.78 -6.14 10.63
N LEU A 266 -9.43 -4.99 10.40
CA LEU A 266 -10.40 -4.82 9.32
C LEU A 266 -9.77 -5.00 7.94
N GLN A 267 -8.55 -4.48 7.71
CA GLN A 267 -7.83 -4.72 6.46
C GLN A 267 -7.51 -6.20 6.27
N THR A 268 -7.09 -6.89 7.33
CA THR A 268 -6.77 -8.33 7.28
C THR A 268 -8.01 -9.16 6.95
N GLU A 269 -9.15 -8.87 7.60
CA GLU A 269 -10.40 -9.56 7.32
C GLU A 269 -10.92 -9.28 5.90
N ALA A 270 -10.78 -8.04 5.39
CA ALA A 270 -11.11 -7.73 4.01
C ALA A 270 -10.28 -8.57 3.02
N ALA A 271 -8.96 -8.65 3.23
CA ALA A 271 -8.08 -9.47 2.40
C ALA A 271 -8.42 -10.97 2.48
N ARG A 272 -8.79 -11.46 3.68
CA ARG A 272 -9.23 -12.84 3.88
C ARG A 272 -10.52 -13.16 3.14
N LEU A 273 -11.50 -12.24 3.14
CA LEU A 273 -12.75 -12.41 2.39
C LEU A 273 -12.49 -12.48 0.87
N GLU A 274 -11.63 -11.61 0.34
CA GLU A 274 -11.23 -11.67 -1.07
C GLU A 274 -10.53 -12.99 -1.41
N GLN A 275 -9.65 -13.47 -0.53
CA GLN A 275 -8.96 -14.74 -0.73
C GLN A 275 -9.92 -15.93 -0.72
N ALA A 276 -10.83 -16.00 0.26
CA ALA A 276 -11.84 -17.04 0.33
C ALA A 276 -12.76 -17.04 -0.90
N GLN A 277 -13.11 -15.86 -1.42
CA GLN A 277 -13.87 -15.75 -2.66
C GLN A 277 -13.08 -16.30 -3.85
N ARG A 278 -11.80 -15.95 -3.99
CA ARG A 278 -10.94 -16.46 -5.06
C ARG A 278 -10.81 -17.99 -5.01
N GLU A 279 -10.54 -18.54 -3.84
CA GLU A 279 -10.41 -19.98 -3.61
C GLU A 279 -11.70 -20.72 -3.96
N MET A 280 -12.85 -20.22 -3.50
CA MET A 280 -14.14 -20.85 -3.81
C MET A 280 -14.45 -20.78 -5.31
N ARG A 281 -14.16 -19.66 -5.98
CA ARG A 281 -14.34 -19.55 -7.44
C ARG A 281 -13.47 -20.55 -8.20
N GLU A 282 -12.25 -20.75 -7.75
CA GLU A 282 -11.32 -21.70 -8.35
C GLU A 282 -11.77 -23.14 -8.11
N LEU A 283 -12.19 -23.48 -6.89
CA LEU A 283 -12.74 -24.79 -6.56
C LEU A 283 -13.96 -25.14 -7.42
N ILE A 284 -14.88 -24.18 -7.60
CA ILE A 284 -16.05 -24.37 -8.49
C ILE A 284 -15.60 -24.68 -9.91
N ARG A 285 -14.65 -23.91 -10.47
CA ARG A 285 -14.14 -24.15 -11.82
C ARG A 285 -13.50 -25.53 -11.95
N GLN A 286 -12.61 -25.89 -11.03
CA GLN A 286 -11.94 -27.18 -11.03
C GLN A 286 -12.92 -28.35 -10.93
N HIS A 287 -13.94 -28.21 -10.08
CA HIS A 287 -14.95 -29.25 -9.93
C HIS A 287 -15.81 -29.40 -11.20
N VAL A 288 -16.23 -28.29 -11.81
CA VAL A 288 -16.95 -28.32 -13.09
C VAL A 288 -16.09 -28.92 -14.20
N GLU A 289 -14.82 -28.54 -14.31
CA GLU A 289 -13.89 -29.11 -15.28
C GLU A 289 -13.66 -30.62 -15.06
N GLN A 290 -13.64 -31.08 -13.80
CA GLN A 290 -13.58 -32.50 -13.49
C GLN A 290 -14.83 -33.24 -13.97
N LEU A 291 -16.03 -32.71 -13.70
CA LEU A 291 -17.29 -33.30 -14.16
C LEU A 291 -17.37 -33.33 -15.69
N VAL A 292 -16.99 -32.23 -16.36
CA VAL A 292 -16.94 -32.18 -17.83
C VAL A 292 -15.99 -33.24 -18.37
N ARG A 293 -14.79 -33.42 -17.79
CA ARG A 293 -13.86 -34.48 -18.21
C ARG A 293 -14.43 -35.88 -18.05
N LEU A 294 -15.15 -36.15 -16.96
CA LEU A 294 -15.81 -37.45 -16.75
C LEU A 294 -16.89 -37.70 -17.79
N ILE A 295 -17.75 -36.72 -18.05
CA ILE A 295 -18.81 -36.81 -19.07
C ILE A 295 -18.21 -37.02 -20.47
N ARG A 296 -17.14 -36.29 -20.82
CA ARG A 296 -16.45 -36.44 -22.11
C ARG A 296 -15.82 -37.82 -22.29
N ARG A 297 -15.24 -38.37 -21.22
CA ARG A 297 -14.69 -39.73 -21.25
C ARG A 297 -15.79 -40.76 -21.48
N GLU A 298 -16.92 -40.62 -20.81
CA GLU A 298 -18.06 -41.52 -20.98
C GLU A 298 -18.64 -41.41 -22.40
N GLU A 299 -18.71 -40.20 -22.97
CA GLU A 299 -19.07 -39.97 -24.38
C GLU A 299 -18.13 -40.74 -25.33
N GLU A 300 -16.81 -40.60 -25.16
CA GLU A 300 -15.81 -41.31 -25.97
C GLU A 300 -15.93 -42.84 -25.87
N GLU A 301 -16.14 -43.37 -24.66
CA GLU A 301 -16.33 -44.80 -24.44
C GLU A 301 -17.60 -45.33 -25.11
N LEU A 302 -18.71 -44.62 -24.98
CA LEU A 302 -19.99 -45.00 -25.59
C LEU A 302 -19.94 -44.94 -27.11
N LEU A 303 -19.31 -43.91 -27.69
CA LEU A 303 -19.08 -43.82 -29.13
C LEU A 303 -18.20 -44.97 -29.61
N GLY A 304 -17.12 -45.29 -28.90
CA GLY A 304 -16.24 -46.41 -29.21
C GLY A 304 -16.96 -47.76 -29.18
N LEU A 305 -17.87 -47.98 -28.23
CA LEU A 305 -18.72 -49.19 -28.19
C LEU A 305 -19.65 -49.29 -29.41
N VAL A 306 -20.24 -48.18 -29.82
CA VAL A 306 -21.12 -48.13 -31.01
C VAL A 306 -20.33 -48.46 -32.27
N GLU A 307 -19.17 -47.84 -32.45
CA GLU A 307 -18.29 -48.08 -33.60
C GLU A 307 -17.79 -49.52 -33.66
N ALA A 308 -17.31 -50.07 -32.53
CA ALA A 308 -16.84 -51.45 -32.46
C ALA A 308 -17.95 -52.45 -32.80
N ARG A 309 -19.18 -52.20 -32.32
CA ARG A 309 -20.33 -53.05 -32.62
C ARG A 309 -20.71 -52.98 -34.09
N GLN A 310 -20.73 -51.78 -34.67
CA GLN A 310 -20.99 -51.59 -36.09
C GLN A 310 -19.96 -52.32 -36.94
N GLU A 311 -18.68 -52.19 -36.59
CA GLU A 311 -17.57 -52.85 -37.30
C GLU A 311 -17.71 -54.37 -37.26
N GLN A 312 -18.03 -54.93 -36.09
CA GLN A 312 -18.27 -56.36 -35.93
C GLN A 312 -19.42 -56.83 -36.85
N SER A 313 -20.57 -56.15 -36.80
CA SER A 313 -21.73 -56.49 -37.64
C SER A 313 -21.40 -56.35 -39.14
N ARG A 314 -20.60 -55.35 -39.53
CA ARG A 314 -20.13 -55.17 -40.91
C ARG A 314 -19.26 -56.35 -41.36
N GLN A 315 -18.30 -56.77 -40.54
CA GLN A 315 -17.42 -57.90 -40.85
C GLN A 315 -18.19 -59.22 -40.94
N GLU A 316 -19.16 -59.45 -40.05
CA GLU A 316 -20.04 -60.62 -40.11
C GLU A 316 -20.85 -60.64 -41.41
N LEU A 317 -21.39 -59.50 -41.81
CA LEU A 317 -22.12 -59.37 -43.07
C LEU A 317 -21.21 -59.58 -44.29
N GLU A 318 -19.99 -59.04 -44.27
CA GLU A 318 -19.02 -59.21 -45.35
C GLU A 318 -18.64 -60.69 -45.53
N ARG A 319 -18.39 -61.41 -44.44
CA ARG A 319 -18.11 -62.86 -44.49
C ARG A 319 -19.29 -63.64 -45.08
N GLU A 320 -20.51 -63.26 -44.72
CA GLU A 320 -21.73 -63.88 -45.25
C GLU A 320 -21.91 -63.61 -46.75
N VAL A 321 -21.67 -62.36 -47.18
CA VAL A 321 -21.67 -62.00 -48.61
C VAL A 321 -20.64 -62.82 -49.38
N GLN A 322 -19.39 -62.89 -48.91
CA GLN A 322 -18.33 -63.69 -49.55
C GLN A 322 -18.71 -65.17 -49.65
N ARG A 323 -19.37 -65.72 -48.62
CA ARG A 323 -19.87 -67.10 -48.61
C ARG A 323 -20.92 -67.31 -49.69
N VAL A 324 -21.92 -66.43 -49.77
CA VAL A 324 -22.99 -66.50 -50.78
C VAL A 324 -22.43 -66.33 -52.19
N GLU A 325 -21.53 -65.37 -52.41
CA GLU A 325 -20.85 -65.19 -53.69
C GLU A 325 -20.03 -66.42 -54.11
N GLY A 326 -19.43 -67.12 -53.15
CA GLY A 326 -18.74 -68.39 -53.39
C GLY A 326 -19.68 -69.48 -53.89
N VAL A 327 -20.87 -69.60 -53.26
CA VAL A 327 -21.90 -70.55 -53.68
C VAL A 327 -22.45 -70.20 -55.08
N LEU A 328 -22.73 -68.92 -55.34
CA LEU A 328 -23.19 -68.45 -56.65
C LEU A 328 -22.18 -68.78 -57.75
N ARG A 329 -20.89 -68.49 -57.51
CA ARG A 329 -19.82 -68.83 -58.46
C ARG A 329 -19.72 -70.34 -58.72
N ARG A 330 -19.93 -71.19 -57.70
CA ARG A 330 -20.01 -72.65 -57.88
C ARG A 330 -21.19 -73.04 -58.76
N MET A 331 -22.38 -72.50 -58.47
CA MET A 331 -23.59 -72.76 -59.26
C MET A 331 -23.40 -72.36 -60.73
N GLU A 332 -22.89 -71.16 -61.01
CA GLU A 332 -22.60 -70.69 -62.37
C GLU A 332 -21.57 -71.60 -63.09
N ALA A 333 -20.53 -72.06 -62.37
CA ALA A 333 -19.54 -72.96 -62.94
C ALA A 333 -20.15 -74.33 -63.29
N SER A 334 -21.01 -74.86 -62.42
CA SER A 334 -21.75 -76.10 -62.66
C SER A 334 -22.70 -75.97 -63.86
N GLU A 335 -23.47 -74.89 -63.95
CA GLU A 335 -24.34 -74.61 -65.10
C GLU A 335 -23.56 -74.57 -66.42
N ARG A 336 -22.46 -73.81 -66.46
CA ARG A 336 -21.57 -73.72 -67.63
C ARG A 336 -20.98 -75.09 -68.00
N LEU A 337 -20.53 -75.87 -67.02
CA LEU A 337 -19.94 -77.18 -67.28
C LEU A 337 -20.97 -78.15 -67.87
N VAL A 338 -22.17 -78.21 -67.28
CA VAL A 338 -23.27 -79.06 -67.77
C VAL A 338 -23.65 -78.67 -69.20
N GLU A 339 -23.74 -77.37 -69.50
CA GLU A 339 -23.99 -76.87 -70.85
C GLU A 339 -22.91 -77.36 -71.85
N LYS A 340 -21.62 -77.29 -71.48
CA LYS A 340 -20.52 -77.75 -72.34
C LYS A 340 -20.50 -79.26 -72.51
N VAL A 341 -20.71 -80.02 -71.44
CA VAL A 341 -20.80 -81.48 -71.50
C VAL A 341 -21.94 -81.89 -72.44
N ASN A 342 -23.11 -81.24 -72.36
CA ASN A 342 -24.25 -81.54 -73.21
C ASN A 342 -24.03 -81.22 -74.70
N LEU A 343 -23.21 -80.22 -75.02
CA LEU A 343 -22.96 -79.79 -76.40
C LEU A 343 -21.81 -80.53 -77.09
N TYR A 344 -20.76 -80.89 -76.35
CA TYR A 344 -19.48 -81.28 -76.95
C TYR A 344 -18.88 -82.59 -76.45
N ALA A 345 -19.34 -83.15 -75.32
CA ALA A 345 -18.72 -84.35 -74.76
C ALA A 345 -19.09 -85.60 -75.56
N THR A 346 -18.12 -86.52 -75.68
CA THR A 346 -18.34 -87.86 -76.22
C THR A 346 -19.08 -88.75 -75.22
N GLU A 347 -19.68 -89.85 -75.67
CA GLU A 347 -20.39 -90.79 -74.80
C GLU A 347 -19.51 -91.29 -73.63
N GLN A 348 -18.23 -91.55 -73.89
CA GLN A 348 -17.27 -91.97 -72.85
C GLN A 348 -17.01 -90.87 -71.81
N GLU A 349 -16.73 -89.63 -72.24
CA GLU A 349 -16.50 -88.49 -71.34
C GLU A 349 -17.74 -88.19 -70.49
N VAL A 350 -18.94 -88.31 -71.07
CA VAL A 350 -20.20 -88.19 -70.32
C VAL A 350 -20.28 -89.27 -69.25
N MET A 351 -20.09 -90.55 -69.60
CA MET A 351 -20.22 -91.65 -68.63
C MET A 351 -19.19 -91.56 -67.49
N ASP A 352 -17.96 -91.12 -67.79
CA ASP A 352 -16.89 -90.99 -66.79
C ASP A 352 -17.13 -89.80 -65.84
N MET A 353 -17.61 -88.67 -66.36
CA MET A 353 -17.78 -87.44 -65.57
C MET A 353 -19.16 -87.35 -64.90
N GLN A 354 -20.19 -88.02 -65.42
CA GLN A 354 -21.58 -87.86 -64.99
C GLN A 354 -21.79 -88.14 -63.49
N PRO A 355 -21.22 -89.20 -62.88
CA PRO A 355 -21.43 -89.44 -61.45
C PRO A 355 -20.93 -88.27 -60.60
N PHE A 356 -19.74 -87.75 -60.90
CA PHE A 356 -19.15 -86.62 -60.18
C PHE A 356 -19.93 -85.32 -60.37
N ILE A 357 -20.36 -85.02 -61.59
CA ILE A 357 -21.17 -83.83 -61.89
C ILE A 357 -22.52 -83.92 -61.18
N LYS A 358 -23.18 -85.08 -61.23
CA LYS A 358 -24.46 -85.33 -60.56
C LYS A 358 -24.33 -85.10 -59.06
N ASP A 359 -23.34 -85.73 -58.41
CA ASP A 359 -23.13 -85.58 -56.97
C ASP A 359 -22.90 -84.11 -56.57
N SER A 360 -22.12 -83.37 -57.39
CA SER A 360 -21.85 -81.95 -57.18
C SER A 360 -23.10 -81.08 -57.32
N LEU A 361 -23.98 -81.39 -58.28
CA LEU A 361 -25.25 -80.68 -58.49
C LEU A 361 -26.25 -80.98 -57.39
N GLU A 362 -26.34 -82.23 -56.94
CA GLU A 362 -27.19 -82.64 -55.82
C GLU A 362 -26.74 -81.94 -54.54
N GLU A 363 -25.43 -81.83 -54.27
CA GLU A 363 -24.90 -81.05 -53.13
C GLU A 363 -25.36 -79.59 -53.17
N LEU A 364 -25.28 -78.93 -54.34
CA LEU A 364 -25.71 -77.55 -54.52
C LEU A 364 -27.24 -77.38 -54.38
N GLN A 365 -28.04 -78.36 -54.81
CA GLN A 365 -29.50 -78.33 -54.66
C GLN A 365 -29.97 -78.44 -53.21
N GLN A 366 -29.18 -79.08 -52.34
CA GLN A 366 -29.48 -79.17 -50.91
C GLN A 366 -29.16 -77.87 -50.15
N LEU A 367 -28.38 -76.95 -50.74
CA LEU A 367 -28.06 -75.67 -50.10
C LEU A 367 -29.28 -74.74 -50.09
N GLN A 368 -29.54 -74.14 -48.94
CA GLN A 368 -30.59 -73.13 -48.76
C GLN A 368 -29.98 -71.73 -48.72
N PRO A 369 -30.58 -70.72 -49.40
CA PRO A 369 -30.13 -69.35 -49.28
C PRO A 369 -30.31 -68.86 -47.83
N PRO A 370 -29.37 -68.05 -47.30
CA PRO A 370 -29.52 -67.48 -45.97
C PRO A 370 -30.83 -66.66 -45.87
N VAL A 371 -31.61 -66.88 -44.82
CA VAL A 371 -32.84 -66.12 -44.57
C VAL A 371 -32.46 -64.66 -44.25
N ALA A 372 -32.78 -63.74 -45.16
CA ALA A 372 -32.37 -62.34 -45.07
C ALA A 372 -33.02 -61.53 -43.91
N ARG A 373 -34.03 -62.08 -43.22
CA ARG A 373 -34.98 -61.26 -42.46
C ARG A 373 -34.68 -60.98 -40.98
N ASP A 374 -33.70 -61.62 -40.35
CA ASP A 374 -33.53 -61.46 -38.87
C ASP A 374 -32.14 -61.02 -38.41
N ARG A 375 -31.17 -60.81 -39.31
CA ARG A 375 -29.78 -60.52 -38.92
C ARG A 375 -29.38 -59.05 -38.99
N ALA A 376 -30.23 -58.20 -39.55
CA ALA A 376 -30.06 -56.75 -39.56
C ALA A 376 -30.89 -56.07 -38.45
N GLN A 377 -31.07 -56.73 -37.29
CA GLN A 377 -31.48 -55.94 -36.12
C GLN A 377 -30.32 -54.99 -35.80
N PRO A 378 -30.58 -53.68 -35.65
CA PRO A 378 -29.59 -52.76 -35.11
C PRO A 378 -29.07 -53.40 -33.84
N GLY A 379 -27.76 -53.67 -33.77
CA GLY A 379 -27.16 -54.33 -32.61
C GLY A 379 -27.71 -53.70 -31.34
N ASP A 380 -28.21 -54.52 -30.41
CA ASP A 380 -28.92 -53.99 -29.26
C ASP A 380 -28.00 -53.09 -28.40
N PHE A 381 -28.07 -51.78 -28.63
CA PHE A 381 -27.35 -50.77 -27.87
C PHE A 381 -27.98 -50.55 -26.47
N ALA A 382 -28.60 -51.57 -25.89
CA ALA A 382 -29.22 -51.51 -24.57
C ALA A 382 -28.22 -51.07 -23.50
N GLU A 383 -26.98 -51.57 -23.58
CA GLU A 383 -25.90 -51.16 -22.68
C GLU A 383 -25.61 -49.66 -22.81
N CYS A 384 -25.45 -49.15 -24.04
CA CYS A 384 -25.18 -47.72 -24.25
C CYS A 384 -26.35 -46.85 -23.78
N ARG A 385 -27.60 -47.29 -24.03
CA ARG A 385 -28.81 -46.59 -23.55
C ARG A 385 -28.89 -46.58 -22.01
N ALA A 386 -28.58 -47.70 -21.36
CA ALA A 386 -28.59 -47.80 -19.91
C ALA A 386 -27.51 -46.90 -19.27
N ARG A 387 -26.31 -46.88 -19.84
CA ARG A 387 -25.21 -45.99 -19.40
C ARG A 387 -25.56 -44.52 -19.59
N LEU A 388 -26.12 -44.13 -20.74
CA LEU A 388 -26.60 -42.76 -20.98
C LEU A 388 -27.70 -42.33 -19.99
N GLN A 389 -28.57 -43.24 -19.55
CA GLN A 389 -29.62 -42.96 -18.56
C GLN A 389 -29.07 -42.81 -17.14
N ALA A 390 -27.86 -43.29 -16.87
CA ALA A 390 -27.22 -43.23 -15.56
C ALA A 390 -26.37 -41.96 -15.35
N LEU A 391 -26.12 -41.20 -16.42
CA LEU A 391 -25.49 -39.87 -16.41
C LEU A 391 -26.52 -38.78 -16.11
#